data_AF-A0A518E086-F1
#
_entry.id   AF-A0A518E086-F1
#
_cell.length_a   1.000
_cell.length_b   1.000
_cell.length_c   1.000
_cell.angle_alpha   90.00
_cell.angle_beta   90.00
_cell.angle_gamma   90.00
#
_symmetry.space_group_name_H-M   'P 1'
#
loop_
_entity.id
_entity.type
_entity.pdbx_description
1 polymer ?
#
loop_
_entity_poly.entity_id
_entity_poly.type
_entity_poly.pdbx_seq_one_letter_code
_entity_poly.pdbx_strand_id
1 'polypeptide(L)' 'MRRMLIALLLGIVLTTNTGCFLPIYSGDPVRRTRQLIFTSEDLRSFLNEWERIWFLDQPDHMTPFRVHGGVI' A
#
# COMPACT_ATOMS: atom_id res chain seq x y z
N MET A 1 30.10 -15.79 2.69
CA MET A 1 28.67 -16.19 2.60
C MET A 1 27.90 -16.01 3.90
N ARG A 2 28.16 -16.78 4.97
CA ARG A 2 27.37 -16.70 6.23
C ARG A 2 27.28 -15.30 6.85
N ARG A 3 28.36 -14.51 6.86
CA ARG A 3 28.35 -13.13 7.37
C ARG A 3 27.47 -12.18 6.53
N MET A 4 27.44 -12.38 5.21
CA MET A 4 26.59 -11.58 4.32
C MET A 4 25.11 -11.92 4.49
N LEU A 5 24.78 -13.20 4.68
CA LEU A 5 23.41 -13.63 4.98
C LEU A 5 22.90 -13.04 6.31
N ILE A 6 23.76 -13.01 7.34
CA ILE A 6 23.42 -12.39 8.63
C ILE A 6 23.21 -10.89 8.47
N ALA A 7 24.09 -10.20 7.73
CA ALA A 7 23.95 -8.77 7.47
C ALA A 7 22.67 -8.43 6.69
N LEU A 8 22.32 -9.24 5.68
CA LEU A 8 21.07 -9.10 4.92
C LEU A 8 19.85 -9.27 5.84
N LEU A 9 19.84 -10.33 6.65
CA LEU A 9 18.74 -10.59 7.59
C LEU A 9 18.57 -9.43 8.59
N LEU A 10 19.67 -8.94 9.15
CA LEU A 10 19.65 -7.78 10.04
C LEU A 10 19.12 -6.53 9.33
N GLY A 11 19.53 -6.31 8.08
CA GLY A 11 19.03 -5.21 7.25
C GLY A 11 17.52 -5.27 7.04
N ILE A 12 16.97 -6.44 6.69
CA ILE A 12 15.52 -6.64 6.49
C ILE A 12 14.74 -6.43 7.79
N VAL A 13 15.25 -6.93 8.92
CA VAL A 13 14.59 -6.76 10.22
C VAL A 13 14.56 -5.29 10.63
N LEU A 14 15.64 -4.54 10.42
CA LEU A 14 15.71 -3.13 10.79
C LEU A 14 14.81 -2.24 9.92
N THR A 15 14.65 -2.54 8.62
CA THR A 15 13.83 -1.72 7.73
C THR A 15 12.32 -1.95 7.91
N THR A 16 11.91 -3.19 8.18
CA THR A 16 10.49 -3.55 8.34
C THR A 16 9.89 -3.16 9.69
N ASN A 17 10.72 -2.87 10.69
CA ASN A 17 10.27 -2.50 12.05
C ASN A 17 10.35 -0.98 12.33
N THR A 18 10.34 -0.15 11.28
CA THR A 18 10.29 1.30 11.40
C THR A 18 8.94 1.73 12.01
N GLY A 19 8.95 2.10 13.30
CA GLY A 19 7.75 2.43 14.07
C GLY A 19 7.62 1.66 15.39
N CYS A 20 8.26 0.49 15.52
CA CYS A 20 8.30 -0.27 16.77
C CYS A 20 9.50 0.12 17.65
N PHE A 21 10.68 0.32 17.06
CA PHE A 21 11.90 0.69 17.79
C PHE A 21 12.07 2.21 17.96
N LEU A 22 11.50 2.99 17.06
CA LEU A 22 11.54 4.45 17.08
C LEU A 22 10.11 4.97 16.87
N PRO A 23 9.69 6.01 17.62
CA PRO A 23 8.38 6.62 17.42
C PRO A 23 8.32 7.24 16.02
N ILE A 24 7.42 6.72 15.17
CA ILE A 24 7.21 7.21 13.80
C ILE A 24 6.47 8.56 13.76
N TYR A 25 5.67 8.86 14.79
CA TYR A 25 4.88 10.08 14.88
C TYR A 25 5.37 11.03 15.96
N SER A 26 4.99 12.30 15.83
CA SER A 26 5.32 13.35 16.79
C SER A 26 4.68 13.09 18.17
N GLY A 27 5.43 13.42 19.23
CA GLY A 27 4.90 13.44 20.60
C GLY A 27 3.86 14.54 20.84
N ASP A 28 3.86 15.62 20.05
CA ASP A 28 2.84 16.67 20.11
C ASP A 28 1.51 16.15 19.53
N PRO A 29 0.41 16.10 20.32
CA PRO A 29 -0.87 15.56 19.86
C PRO A 29 -1.42 16.30 18.64
N VAL A 30 -1.24 17.62 18.52
CA VAL A 30 -1.79 18.40 17.40
C VAL A 30 -1.14 17.98 16.09
N ARG A 31 0.19 17.83 16.09
CA ARG A 31 0.94 17.35 14.93
C ARG A 31 0.65 15.88 14.63
N ARG A 32 0.57 15.05 15.67
CA ARG A 32 0.30 13.61 15.56
C ARG A 32 -1.03 13.32 14.89
N THR A 33 -2.09 14.03 15.26
CA THR A 33 -3.42 13.84 14.65
C THR A 33 -3.37 14.11 13.15
N ARG A 34 -2.70 15.18 12.72
CA ARG A 34 -2.51 15.48 11.29
C ARG A 34 -1.73 14.37 10.58
N GLN A 35 -0.65 13.88 11.18
CA GLN A 35 0.14 12.76 10.61
C GLN A 35 -0.71 11.51 10.44
N LEU A 36 -1.48 11.13 11.46
CA LEU A 36 -2.34 9.95 11.43
C LEU A 36 -3.45 10.05 10.37
N ILE A 37 -4.04 11.23 10.19
CA ILE A 37 -5.05 11.47 9.15
C ILE A 37 -4.46 11.20 7.76
N PHE A 38 -3.29 11.78 7.46
CA PHE A 38 -2.65 11.55 6.16
C PHE A 38 -2.28 10.09 5.96
N THR A 39 -1.66 9.45 6.96
CA THR A 39 -1.33 8.03 6.85
C THR A 39 -2.58 7.16 6.65
N SER A 40 -3.70 7.46 7.32
CA SER A 40 -4.94 6.69 7.13
C SER A 40 -5.52 6.85 5.74
N GLU A 41 -5.51 8.06 5.17
CA GLU A 41 -6.03 8.30 3.83
C GLU A 41 -5.12 7.68 2.75
N ASP A 42 -3.81 7.77 2.91
CA ASP A 42 -2.85 7.13 2.01
C ASP A 42 -3.04 5.60 2.00
N LEU A 43 -3.19 4.98 3.18
CA LEU A 43 -3.45 3.53 3.29
C LEU A 43 -4.79 3.12 2.69
N ARG A 44 -5.82 3.98 2.77
CA ARG A 44 -7.12 3.73 2.15
C ARG A 44 -7.05 3.84 0.63
N SER A 45 -6.27 4.79 0.12
CA SER A 45 -6.03 4.95 -1.32
C SER A 45 -5.13 3.87 -1.90
N PHE A 46 -4.25 3.27 -1.09
CA PHE A 46 -3.26 2.28 -1.52
C PHE A 46 -3.89 1.08 -2.24
N LEU A 47 -5.05 0.59 -1.78
CA LEU A 47 -5.72 -0.54 -2.42
C LEU A 47 -6.21 -0.21 -3.83
N ASN A 48 -6.79 0.97 -4.01
CA ASN A 48 -7.25 1.42 -5.33
C ASN A 48 -6.06 1.53 -6.29
N GLU A 49 -4.94 2.09 -5.82
CA GLU A 49 -3.74 2.20 -6.65
C GLU A 49 -3.12 0.83 -6.95
N TRP A 50 -3.21 -0.12 -6.02
CA TRP A 50 -2.75 -1.49 -6.23
C TRP A 50 -3.53 -2.16 -7.37
N GLU A 51 -4.85 -2.07 -7.36
CA GLU A 51 -5.70 -2.60 -8.44
C GLU A 51 -5.34 -1.97 -9.79
N ARG A 52 -5.08 -0.65 -9.78
CA ARG A 52 -4.69 0.11 -10.97
C ARG A 52 -3.32 -0.26 -11.54
N ILE A 53 -2.31 -0.48 -10.68
CA ILE A 53 -0.97 -0.93 -11.09
C ILE A 53 -1.03 -2.27 -11.80
N TRP A 54 -1.89 -3.17 -11.31
CA TRP A 54 -2.09 -4.50 -11.89
C TRP A 54 -3.18 -4.54 -12.96
N PHE A 55 -3.71 -3.38 -13.36
CA PHE A 55 -4.74 -3.24 -14.40
C PHE A 55 -6.00 -4.08 -14.14
N LEU A 56 -6.33 -4.34 -12.87
CA LEU A 56 -7.51 -5.09 -12.48
C LEU A 56 -8.81 -4.29 -12.64
N ASP A 57 -8.69 -2.97 -12.74
CA ASP A 57 -9.78 -2.02 -12.94
C ASP A 57 -9.94 -1.58 -14.41
N GLN A 58 -9.24 -2.23 -15.35
CA GLN A 58 -9.38 -1.89 -16.77
C GLN A 58 -10.74 -2.33 -17.32
N PRO A 59 -11.36 -1.50 -18.20
CA PRO A 59 -12.56 -1.89 -18.90
C PRO A 59 -12.25 -3.04 -19.87
N ASP A 60 -13.21 -3.95 -20.04
CA ASP A 60 -13.12 -4.99 -21.05
C ASP A 60 -13.01 -4.34 -22.46
N HIS A 61 -12.11 -4.88 -23.28
CA HIS A 61 -11.90 -4.44 -24.65
C HIS A 61 -12.65 -5.28 -25.68
N MET A 62 -13.40 -6.29 -25.23
CA MET A 62 -14.25 -7.09 -26.11
C MET A 62 -15.40 -6.27 -26.68
N THR A 63 -15.83 -6.64 -27.89
CA THR A 63 -17.04 -6.09 -28.48
C THR A 63 -18.26 -6.54 -27.66
N PRO A 64 -19.10 -5.62 -27.19
CA PRO A 64 -20.26 -5.96 -26.36
C PRO A 64 -21.20 -6.90 -27.10
N PHE A 65 -21.57 -8.02 -26.48
CA PHE A 65 -22.60 -8.90 -27.01
C PHE A 65 -23.97 -8.41 -26.55
N ARG A 66 -24.87 -8.15 -27.50
CA ARG A 66 -26.26 -7.81 -27.17
C ARG A 66 -27.05 -9.11 -26.99
N VAL A 67 -27.45 -9.41 -25.76
CA VAL A 67 -28.37 -10.51 -25.45
C VAL A 67 -29.62 -9.97 -24.79
N HIS A 68 -30.79 -10.32 -25.35
CA HIS A 68 -32.11 -10.03 -24.78
C HIS A 68 -32.32 -8.58 -24.29
N GLY A 69 -31.81 -7.59 -25.03
CA GLY A 69 -31.97 -6.17 -24.71
C GLY A 69 -30.96 -5.62 -23.68
N GLY A 70 -30.08 -6.47 -23.14
CA GLY A 70 -28.92 -6.06 -22.34
C GLY A 70 -27.63 -6.01 -23.18
N VAL A 71 -26.69 -5.21 -22.71
CA VAL A 71 -25.29 -5.22 -23.16
C VAL A 71 -24.47 -5.82 -22.02
N ILE A 72 -23.74 -6.90 -22.31
CA ILE A 72 -22.72 -7.48 -21.41
C ILE A 72 -21.36 -6.97 -21.87
#